data_AF-R1E0T6-F1
#
_entry.id   AF-R1E0T6-F1
#
_cell.length_a   1.000
_cell.length_b   1.000
_cell.length_c   1.000
_cell.angle_alpha   90.00
_cell.angle_beta   90.00
_cell.angle_gamma   90.00
#
_symmetry.space_group_name_H-M   'P 1'
#
loop_
_entity.id
_entity.type
_entity.pdbx_description
1 polymer ?
#
loop_
_entity_poly.entity_id
_entity_poly.type
_entity_poly.pdbx_seq_one_letter_code
_entity_poly.pdbx_strand_id
1 'polypeptide(L)'
;MAKKRRRDPDDAGGSSSRGPPVATTSGRLGGGAGASDDWQTARRSWAAIAEVLGPAAREKRIWMPFYYDGACAEHLRELGFTRVHHKREDFFVQVRNPKFLKKVDLILDNPPYTSPEMKEAVLRALASTGKPFVMLLPISVLHVGFAREVLDTDKLQAVVPRRVYVRKTGGEEVPFKYLCWLCCGVRLKRDLILIDDDDDAAAAD
;
A
#
# COMPACT_ATOMS: atom_id res chain seq x y z
N MET A 1 -10.70 -35.43 60.92
CA MET A 1 -10.21 -34.07 60.58
C MET A 1 -9.56 -34.12 59.21
N ALA A 2 -10.22 -33.56 58.21
CA ALA A 2 -9.72 -33.44 56.84
C ALA A 2 -8.88 -32.16 56.70
N LYS A 3 -7.69 -32.25 56.09
CA LYS A 3 -6.95 -31.06 55.63
C LYS A 3 -6.67 -31.19 54.14
N LYS A 4 -7.19 -30.19 53.44
CA LYS A 4 -7.39 -30.09 51.99
C LYS A 4 -6.19 -29.36 51.38
N ARG A 5 -5.68 -29.93 50.27
CA ARG A 5 -5.06 -29.32 49.08
C ARG A 5 -4.02 -28.19 49.25
N ARG A 6 -2.89 -28.38 48.57
CA ARG A 6 -2.43 -27.52 47.46
C ARG A 6 -1.52 -28.37 46.55
N ARG A 7 -1.94 -28.54 45.28
CA ARG A 7 -1.10 -29.02 44.17
C ARG A 7 -0.94 -27.81 43.27
N ASP A 8 0.29 -27.45 42.98
CA ASP A 8 0.64 -26.52 41.91
C ASP A 8 0.46 -27.22 40.55
N PRO A 9 -0.21 -26.61 39.57
CA PRO A 9 -0.19 -27.09 38.20
C PRO A 9 0.40 -26.01 37.31
N ASP A 10 1.65 -26.18 36.89
CA ASP A 10 2.16 -25.58 35.65
C ASP A 10 3.35 -26.43 35.20
N ASP A 11 3.03 -27.58 34.61
CA ASP A 11 3.97 -28.36 33.83
C ASP A 11 3.40 -28.59 32.42
N ALA A 12 4.31 -28.57 31.47
CA ALA A 12 4.15 -28.19 30.08
C ALA A 12 3.28 -29.14 29.23
N GLY A 13 2.59 -28.57 28.24
CA GLY A 13 1.88 -29.35 27.22
C GLY A 13 1.20 -28.53 26.14
N GLY A 14 1.83 -27.47 25.63
CA GLY A 14 1.29 -26.66 24.53
C GLY A 14 2.25 -26.61 23.35
N SER A 15 1.97 -27.41 22.31
CA SER A 15 2.61 -27.30 20.99
C SER A 15 2.33 -25.91 20.41
N SER A 16 3.27 -24.98 20.55
CA SER A 16 3.24 -23.71 19.82
C SER A 16 3.94 -23.93 18.48
N SER A 17 3.15 -24.11 17.43
CA SER A 17 3.63 -23.98 16.05
C SER A 17 4.06 -22.52 15.87
N ARG A 18 5.34 -22.24 16.10
CA ARG A 18 5.96 -20.96 15.80
C ARG A 18 5.81 -20.73 14.30
N GLY A 19 4.90 -19.84 13.92
CA GLY A 19 4.80 -19.34 12.55
C GLY A 19 6.15 -18.80 12.09
N PRO A 20 6.39 -18.73 10.77
CA PRO A 20 7.67 -18.33 10.23
C PRO A 20 8.05 -16.91 10.70
N PRO A 21 9.34 -16.62 10.87
CA PRO A 21 9.81 -15.36 11.42
C PRO A 21 9.30 -14.18 10.58
N VAL A 22 8.61 -13.25 11.24
CA VAL A 22 8.19 -11.98 10.65
C VAL A 22 9.45 -11.14 10.42
N ALA A 23 9.68 -10.71 9.18
CA ALA A 23 10.74 -9.77 8.85
C ALA A 23 10.62 -8.53 9.76
N THR A 24 11.70 -8.24 10.49
CA THR A 24 11.81 -7.21 11.53
C THR A 24 11.63 -5.76 11.06
N THR A 25 11.32 -5.55 9.78
CA THR A 25 11.34 -4.22 9.15
C THR A 25 9.96 -3.62 8.94
N SER A 26 8.86 -4.34 9.15
CA SER A 26 7.51 -3.81 8.85
C SER A 26 6.77 -3.18 10.04
N GLY A 27 7.39 -3.09 11.22
CA GLY A 27 6.66 -2.66 12.44
C GLY A 27 7.39 -1.75 13.42
N ARG A 28 8.67 -1.39 13.20
CA ARG A 28 9.31 -0.38 14.04
C ARG A 28 9.10 0.99 13.42
N LEU A 29 8.33 1.83 14.11
CA LEU A 29 8.38 3.31 14.01
C LEU A 29 9.73 3.87 14.50
N GLY A 30 10.83 3.15 14.30
CA GLY A 30 12.17 3.51 14.72
C GLY A 30 13.10 3.39 13.53
N GLY A 31 13.64 4.53 13.11
CA GLY A 31 14.61 4.63 12.02
C GLY A 31 15.76 3.64 12.23
N GLY A 32 15.84 2.65 11.34
CA GLY A 32 17.08 1.94 11.07
C GLY A 32 17.78 2.65 9.93
N ALA A 33 18.89 3.31 10.19
CA ALA A 33 19.76 3.82 9.15
C ALA A 33 20.21 2.65 8.25
N GLY A 34 19.73 2.59 7.00
CA GLY A 34 20.30 1.73 5.96
C GLY A 34 19.35 0.89 5.10
N ALA A 35 18.04 0.83 5.37
CA ALA A 35 17.11 0.16 4.46
C ALA A 35 16.61 1.16 3.39
N SER A 36 17.02 1.00 2.13
CA SER A 36 16.43 1.80 1.05
C SER A 36 15.02 1.28 0.73
N ASP A 37 14.06 2.21 0.59
CA ASP A 37 12.67 1.93 0.25
C ASP A 37 12.46 1.68 -1.25
N ASP A 38 13.53 1.37 -1.96
CA ASP A 38 13.53 1.12 -3.39
C ASP A 38 12.98 -0.29 -3.65
N TRP A 39 11.65 -0.40 -3.65
CA TRP A 39 10.90 -1.63 -3.89
C TRP A 39 9.90 -1.44 -5.02
N GLN A 40 9.92 -2.36 -5.96
CA GLN A 40 8.88 -2.51 -6.96
C GLN A 40 7.69 -3.24 -6.34
N THR A 41 6.49 -2.72 -6.54
CA THR A 41 5.25 -3.45 -6.21
C THR A 41 5.05 -4.57 -7.21
N ALA A 42 4.90 -5.80 -6.71
CA ALA A 42 4.71 -6.99 -7.54
C ALA A 42 3.38 -6.95 -8.30
N ARG A 43 3.32 -7.64 -9.45
CA ARG A 43 2.11 -7.72 -10.29
C ARG A 43 0.87 -8.17 -9.52
N ARG A 44 0.97 -9.18 -8.64
CA ARG A 44 -0.17 -9.66 -7.85
C ARG A 44 -0.76 -8.61 -6.91
N SER A 45 0.08 -7.76 -6.33
CA SER A 45 -0.37 -6.64 -5.50
C SER A 45 -1.11 -5.59 -6.33
N TRP A 46 -0.64 -5.34 -7.56
CA TRP A 46 -1.37 -4.49 -8.52
C TRP A 46 -2.69 -5.12 -8.96
N ALA A 47 -2.74 -6.44 -9.15
CA ALA A 47 -3.94 -7.16 -9.52
C ALA A 47 -5.04 -7.02 -8.46
N ALA A 48 -4.69 -7.23 -7.19
CA ALA A 48 -5.61 -7.10 -6.07
C ALA A 48 -6.27 -5.70 -6.00
N ILE A 49 -5.50 -4.62 -6.13
CA ILE A 49 -6.08 -3.27 -6.16
C ILE A 49 -6.84 -2.99 -7.46
N ALA A 50 -6.41 -3.54 -8.59
CA ALA A 50 -7.09 -3.38 -9.88
C ALA A 50 -8.49 -3.99 -9.88
N GLU A 51 -8.71 -5.10 -9.18
CA GLU A 51 -10.03 -5.71 -9.00
C GLU A 51 -10.96 -4.80 -8.20
N VAL A 52 -10.47 -4.20 -7.13
CA VAL A 52 -11.24 -3.25 -6.31
C VAL A 52 -11.58 -1.98 -7.08
N LEU A 53 -10.64 -1.46 -7.88
CA LEU A 53 -10.86 -0.30 -8.74
C LEU A 53 -11.85 -0.59 -9.89
N GLY A 54 -11.92 -1.85 -10.30
CA GLY A 54 -12.86 -2.35 -11.30
C GLY A 54 -12.54 -1.93 -12.75
N PRO A 55 -13.33 -2.41 -13.72
CA PRO A 55 -13.04 -2.22 -15.14
C PRO A 55 -12.99 -0.76 -15.59
N ALA A 56 -13.84 0.11 -15.04
CA ALA A 56 -13.90 1.52 -15.41
C ALA A 56 -12.59 2.28 -15.10
N ALA A 57 -11.79 1.80 -14.14
CA ALA A 57 -10.48 2.39 -13.86
C ALA A 57 -9.45 2.10 -14.96
N ARG A 58 -9.62 1.02 -15.74
CA ARG A 58 -8.69 0.60 -16.82
C ARG A 58 -8.67 1.53 -18.02
N GLU A 59 -9.75 2.29 -18.21
CA GLU A 59 -9.91 3.27 -19.28
C GLU A 59 -9.33 4.67 -18.92
N LYS A 60 -9.04 4.89 -17.63
CA LYS A 60 -8.51 6.16 -17.13
C LYS A 60 -7.08 6.39 -17.60
N ARG A 61 -6.72 7.66 -17.84
CA ARG A 61 -5.33 8.08 -18.00
C ARG A 61 -4.65 8.07 -16.64
N ILE A 62 -3.87 7.03 -16.39
CA ILE A 62 -3.17 6.81 -15.12
C ILE A 62 -1.81 7.49 -15.16
N TRP A 63 -1.48 8.18 -14.08
CA TRP A 63 -0.13 8.64 -13.80
C TRP A 63 0.49 7.85 -12.64
N MET A 64 1.65 7.26 -12.89
CA MET A 64 2.51 6.60 -11.91
C MET A 64 3.79 7.42 -11.72
N PRO A 65 3.82 8.37 -10.76
CA PRO A 65 4.96 9.28 -10.56
C PRO A 65 6.27 8.68 -10.04
N PHE A 66 6.28 7.51 -9.41
CA PHE A 66 7.44 6.99 -8.68
C PHE A 66 8.14 5.88 -9.46
N TYR A 67 9.14 6.28 -10.26
CA TYR A 67 9.69 5.45 -11.34
C TYR A 67 10.40 4.17 -10.90
N TYR A 68 11.23 4.23 -9.84
CA TYR A 68 12.17 3.15 -9.48
C TYR A 68 12.92 2.57 -10.71
N ASP A 69 12.56 1.37 -11.16
CA ASP A 69 13.11 0.68 -12.34
C ASP A 69 12.17 0.67 -13.57
N GLY A 70 10.95 1.19 -13.45
CA GLY A 70 9.99 1.36 -14.53
C GLY A 70 9.06 0.17 -14.80
N ALA A 71 9.29 -1.01 -14.21
CA ALA A 71 8.57 -2.21 -14.62
C ALA A 71 7.11 -2.28 -14.13
N CYS A 72 6.74 -1.49 -13.11
CA CYS A 72 5.35 -1.39 -12.64
C CYS A 72 4.36 -0.97 -13.74
N ALA A 73 4.81 -0.21 -14.74
CA ALA A 73 3.95 0.18 -15.86
C ALA A 73 3.52 -1.02 -16.71
N GLU A 74 4.41 -2.00 -16.92
CA GLU A 74 4.08 -3.22 -17.65
C GLU A 74 3.08 -4.08 -16.87
N HIS A 75 3.24 -4.17 -15.54
CA HIS A 75 2.27 -4.86 -14.70
C HIS A 75 0.86 -4.29 -14.84
N LEU A 76 0.69 -2.96 -14.80
CA LEU A 76 -0.63 -2.34 -15.02
C LEU A 76 -1.13 -2.55 -16.46
N ARG A 77 -0.26 -2.46 -17.48
CA ARG A 77 -0.65 -2.72 -18.88
C ARG A 77 -1.17 -4.13 -19.07
N GLU A 78 -0.49 -5.13 -18.51
CA GLU A 78 -0.91 -6.54 -18.53
C GLU A 78 -2.25 -6.77 -17.81
N LEU A 79 -2.58 -5.92 -16.82
CA LEU A 79 -3.88 -5.93 -16.12
C LEU A 79 -4.98 -5.14 -16.87
N GLY A 80 -4.69 -4.65 -18.08
CA GLY A 80 -5.63 -3.99 -18.97
C GLY A 80 -5.68 -2.47 -18.84
N PHE A 81 -4.80 -1.84 -18.05
CA PHE A 81 -4.69 -0.39 -18.00
C PHE A 81 -3.90 0.12 -19.21
N THR A 82 -4.61 0.55 -20.24
CA THR A 82 -4.00 0.86 -21.55
C THR A 82 -3.36 2.23 -21.63
N ARG A 83 -3.64 3.14 -20.67
CA ARG A 83 -3.25 4.56 -20.71
C ARG A 83 -2.39 4.95 -19.51
N VAL A 84 -1.26 4.27 -19.34
CA VAL A 84 -0.33 4.49 -18.21
C VAL A 84 0.82 5.42 -18.62
N HIS A 85 0.92 6.58 -17.97
CA HIS A 85 2.09 7.46 -17.98
C HIS A 85 2.98 7.13 -16.79
N HIS A 86 4.13 6.52 -17.06
CA HIS A 86 5.16 6.21 -16.07
C HIS A 86 6.52 6.50 -16.69
N LYS A 87 7.11 7.62 -16.30
CA LYS A 87 8.38 8.11 -16.86
C LYS A 87 9.27 8.56 -15.72
N ARG A 88 10.58 8.56 -15.95
CA ARG A 88 11.58 9.09 -15.02
C ARG A 88 11.52 10.62 -15.02
N GLU A 89 10.52 11.15 -14.34
CA GLU A 89 10.23 12.58 -14.17
C GLU A 89 10.25 12.92 -12.69
N ASP A 90 10.61 14.16 -12.35
CA ASP A 90 10.51 14.64 -10.97
C ASP A 90 9.04 14.84 -10.59
N PHE A 91 8.58 14.13 -9.55
CA PHE A 91 7.21 14.22 -9.06
C PHE A 91 6.80 15.64 -8.68
N PHE A 92 7.65 16.37 -7.94
CA PHE A 92 7.34 17.71 -7.43
C PHE A 92 7.32 18.76 -8.54
N VAL A 93 8.05 18.54 -9.63
CA VAL A 93 7.92 19.36 -10.84
C VAL A 93 6.63 19.04 -11.57
N GLN A 94 6.38 17.75 -11.82
CA GLN A 94 5.29 17.32 -12.70
C GLN A 94 3.91 17.48 -12.07
N VAL A 95 3.80 17.29 -10.76
CA VAL A 95 2.55 17.51 -9.99
C VAL A 95 2.09 18.96 -10.03
N ARG A 96 3.00 19.91 -10.30
CA ARG A 96 2.68 21.34 -10.43
C ARG A 96 2.40 21.77 -11.87
N ASN A 97 2.43 20.84 -12.82
CA ASN A 97 2.22 21.14 -14.24
C ASN A 97 0.72 21.02 -14.61
N PRO A 98 -0.02 22.14 -14.75
CA PRO A 98 -1.46 22.09 -15.04
C PRO A 98 -1.76 21.52 -16.43
N LYS A 99 -0.87 21.72 -17.41
CA LYS A 99 -1.05 21.17 -18.77
C LYS A 99 -0.95 19.64 -18.76
N PHE A 100 -0.04 19.10 -17.95
CA PHE A 100 0.09 17.67 -17.76
C PHE A 100 -1.10 17.11 -16.98
N LEU A 101 -1.45 17.70 -15.82
CA LEU A 101 -2.55 17.21 -14.98
C LEU A 101 -3.91 17.21 -15.70
N LYS A 102 -4.15 18.07 -16.70
CA LYS A 102 -5.34 18.00 -17.56
C LYS A 102 -5.46 16.68 -18.34
N LYS A 103 -4.35 15.95 -18.49
CA LYS A 103 -4.27 14.65 -19.16
C LYS A 103 -4.27 13.47 -18.17
N VAL A 104 -4.45 13.72 -16.87
CA VAL A 104 -4.46 12.69 -15.83
C VAL A 104 -5.86 12.57 -15.25
N ASP A 105 -6.38 11.34 -15.23
CA ASP A 105 -7.70 11.01 -14.66
C ASP A 105 -7.57 10.35 -13.29
N LEU A 106 -6.45 9.67 -13.02
CA LEU A 106 -6.15 8.99 -11.76
C LEU A 106 -4.62 8.97 -11.53
N ILE A 107 -4.19 9.22 -10.30
CA ILE A 107 -2.80 8.99 -9.88
C ILE A 107 -2.77 7.69 -9.07
N LEU A 108 -1.99 6.69 -9.48
CA LEU A 108 -1.95 5.37 -8.83
C LEU A 108 -0.50 4.94 -8.72
N ASP A 109 0.02 4.75 -7.51
CA ASP A 109 1.41 4.33 -7.36
C ASP A 109 1.81 3.83 -5.95
N ASN A 110 3.07 3.41 -5.81
CA ASN A 110 3.77 3.12 -4.56
C ASN A 110 4.87 4.16 -4.31
N PRO A 111 4.60 5.24 -3.54
CA PRO A 111 5.60 6.27 -3.24
C PRO A 111 6.74 5.78 -2.34
N PRO A 112 7.91 6.44 -2.37
CA PRO A 112 8.95 6.22 -1.37
C PRO A 112 8.49 6.72 0.01
N TYR A 113 8.72 5.93 1.07
CA TYR A 113 8.30 6.26 2.46
C TYR A 113 9.44 6.70 3.37
N THR A 114 10.58 7.06 2.81
CA THR A 114 11.87 7.15 3.49
C THR A 114 11.93 8.12 4.64
N SER A 115 11.10 9.17 4.61
CA SER A 115 10.96 10.06 5.76
C SER A 115 9.51 10.53 5.95
N PRO A 116 9.11 10.88 7.19
CA PRO A 116 7.83 11.53 7.46
C PRO A 116 7.63 12.80 6.62
N GLU A 117 8.68 13.59 6.41
CA GLU A 117 8.64 14.85 5.65
C GLU A 117 8.37 14.59 4.16
N MET A 118 9.01 13.58 3.57
CA MET A 118 8.75 13.19 2.18
C MET A 118 7.30 12.72 2.00
N LYS A 119 6.81 11.89 2.93
CA LYS A 119 5.42 11.40 2.91
C LYS A 119 4.42 12.54 2.99
N GLU A 120 4.64 13.49 3.89
CA GLU A 120 3.80 14.68 4.01
C GLU A 120 3.84 15.55 2.76
N ALA A 121 5.04 15.82 2.23
CA ALA A 121 5.20 16.61 1.01
C ALA A 121 4.47 15.98 -0.19
N VAL A 122 4.56 14.65 -0.35
CA VAL A 122 3.84 13.92 -1.38
C VAL A 122 2.32 14.05 -1.20
N LEU A 123 1.80 13.81 0.00
CA LEU A 123 0.36 13.89 0.25
C LEU A 123 -0.19 15.32 0.09
N ARG A 124 0.54 16.35 0.52
CA ARG A 124 0.18 17.75 0.29
C ARG A 124 0.13 18.09 -1.19
N ALA A 125 1.14 17.66 -1.94
CA ALA A 125 1.18 17.87 -3.38
C ALA A 125 0.01 17.17 -4.09
N LEU A 126 -0.25 15.90 -3.77
CA LEU A 126 -1.39 15.14 -4.31
C LEU A 126 -2.74 15.81 -4.00
N ALA A 127 -2.98 16.17 -2.73
CA ALA A 127 -4.22 16.84 -2.32
C ALA A 127 -4.43 18.17 -3.08
N SER A 128 -3.37 18.95 -3.27
CA SER A 128 -3.44 20.23 -3.99
C SER A 128 -3.86 20.10 -5.47
N THR A 129 -3.71 18.92 -6.08
CA THR A 129 -4.09 18.72 -7.49
C THR A 129 -5.59 18.65 -7.72
N GLY A 130 -6.36 18.31 -6.68
CA GLY A 130 -7.78 17.95 -6.81
C GLY A 130 -8.06 16.69 -7.64
N LYS A 131 -7.01 15.93 -8.04
CA LYS A 131 -7.15 14.68 -8.78
C LYS A 131 -7.41 13.52 -7.82
N PRO A 132 -8.20 12.52 -8.23
CA PRO A 132 -8.31 11.30 -7.45
C PRO A 132 -6.96 10.58 -7.45
N PHE A 133 -6.60 9.99 -6.33
CA PHE A 133 -5.36 9.23 -6.21
C PHE A 133 -5.49 7.99 -5.33
N VAL A 134 -4.60 7.03 -5.57
CA VAL A 134 -4.47 5.75 -4.85
C VAL A 134 -2.99 5.52 -4.57
N MET A 135 -2.58 5.71 -3.33
CA MET A 135 -1.17 5.52 -2.93
C MET A 135 -1.07 4.34 -1.99
N LEU A 136 -0.21 3.38 -2.30
CA LEU A 136 0.23 2.44 -1.28
C LEU A 136 0.93 3.26 -0.18
N LEU A 137 0.66 3.00 1.10
CA LEU A 137 1.27 3.69 2.24
C LEU A 137 1.25 2.77 3.47
N PRO A 138 2.15 2.96 4.46
CA PRO A 138 1.95 2.39 5.79
C PRO A 138 0.60 2.79 6.38
N ILE A 139 -0.14 1.84 6.93
CA ILE A 139 -1.48 2.07 7.49
C ILE A 139 -1.47 3.10 8.63
N SER A 140 -0.33 3.27 9.29
CA SER A 140 -0.11 4.30 10.31
C SER A 140 -0.32 5.73 9.79
N VAL A 141 -0.32 5.96 8.47
CA VAL A 141 -0.65 7.27 7.87
C VAL A 141 -2.07 7.73 8.20
N LEU A 142 -2.98 6.82 8.55
CA LEU A 142 -4.35 7.17 8.96
C LEU A 142 -4.41 7.75 10.39
N HIS A 143 -3.33 7.59 11.18
CA HIS A 143 -3.24 8.09 12.55
C HIS A 143 -2.54 9.45 12.67
N VAL A 144 -1.73 9.84 11.68
CA VAL A 144 -0.92 11.08 11.76
C VAL A 144 -1.78 12.32 11.54
N GLY A 145 -1.55 13.36 12.34
CA GLY A 145 -2.33 14.59 12.34
C GLY A 145 -2.35 15.29 10.98
N PHE A 146 -1.19 15.42 10.33
CA PHE A 146 -1.09 16.11 9.04
C PHE A 146 -1.97 15.45 7.96
N ALA A 147 -2.16 14.13 7.99
CA ALA A 147 -3.00 13.46 6.98
C ALA A 147 -4.45 13.93 7.09
N ARG A 148 -4.95 14.21 8.31
CA ARG A 148 -6.30 14.75 8.54
C ARG A 148 -6.42 16.22 8.17
N GLU A 149 -5.33 16.97 8.26
CA GLU A 149 -5.29 18.39 7.86
C GLU A 149 -5.22 18.56 6.34
N VAL A 150 -4.56 17.62 5.66
CA VAL A 150 -4.23 17.71 4.23
C VAL A 150 -5.29 17.05 3.37
N LEU A 151 -5.88 15.95 3.84
CA LEU A 151 -6.81 15.16 3.07
C LEU A 151 -8.24 15.57 3.39
N ASP A 152 -9.06 15.63 2.34
CA ASP A 152 -10.51 15.72 2.48
C ASP A 152 -11.04 14.38 2.99
N THR A 153 -11.37 14.33 4.29
CA THR A 153 -11.78 13.10 4.97
C THR A 153 -13.09 12.54 4.44
N ASP A 154 -13.95 13.37 3.85
CA ASP A 154 -15.23 12.93 3.25
C ASP A 154 -15.02 12.19 1.92
N LYS A 155 -13.81 12.29 1.35
CA LYS A 155 -13.40 11.60 0.11
C LYS A 155 -12.40 10.48 0.36
N LEU A 156 -12.06 10.22 1.63
CA LEU A 156 -11.03 9.28 2.02
C LEU A 156 -11.57 7.87 2.11
N GLN A 157 -10.91 6.93 1.46
CA GLN A 157 -11.22 5.52 1.47
C GLN A 157 -9.92 4.72 1.60
N ALA A 158 -9.98 3.49 2.10
CA ALA A 158 -8.84 2.63 2.31
C ALA A 158 -9.12 1.21 1.84
N VAL A 159 -8.16 0.65 1.09
CA VAL A 159 -8.12 -0.77 0.75
C VAL A 159 -6.95 -1.40 1.50
N VAL A 160 -7.25 -2.34 2.39
CA VAL A 160 -6.28 -2.94 3.30
C VAL A 160 -6.12 -4.42 2.94
N PRO A 161 -5.05 -4.78 2.21
CA PRO A 161 -4.72 -6.17 1.98
C PRO A 161 -4.04 -6.79 3.22
N ARG A 162 -4.16 -8.10 3.38
CA ARG A 162 -3.39 -8.86 4.39
C ARG A 162 -1.89 -8.73 4.17
N ARG A 163 -1.45 -8.79 2.91
CA ARG A 163 -0.06 -8.66 2.48
C ARG A 163 0.04 -7.87 1.19
N VAL A 164 1.15 -7.17 1.02
CA VAL A 164 1.55 -6.57 -0.25
C VAL A 164 2.88 -7.16 -0.64
N TYR A 165 2.93 -7.77 -1.80
CA TYR A 165 4.15 -8.34 -2.34
C TYR A 165 4.93 -7.30 -3.12
N VAL A 166 6.22 -7.26 -2.82
CA VAL A 166 7.19 -6.33 -3.40
C VAL A 166 8.47 -7.07 -3.75
N ARG A 167 9.30 -6.51 -4.63
CA ARG A 167 10.63 -7.05 -4.92
C ARG A 167 11.64 -5.94 -5.21
N LYS A 168 12.92 -6.24 -5.00
CA LYS A 168 14.01 -5.44 -5.57
C LYS A 168 14.30 -5.89 -6.99
N THR A 169 14.88 -5.03 -7.81
CA THR A 169 15.35 -5.40 -9.16
C THR A 169 16.27 -6.63 -9.08
N GLY A 170 15.89 -7.70 -9.78
CA GLY A 170 16.62 -8.99 -9.77
C GLY A 170 16.42 -9.86 -8.51
N GLY A 171 15.70 -9.39 -7.48
CA GLY A 171 15.43 -10.14 -6.26
C GLY A 171 14.11 -10.90 -6.27
N GLU A 172 13.89 -11.76 -5.29
CA GLU A 172 12.63 -12.48 -5.10
C GLU A 172 11.51 -11.56 -4.59
N GLU A 173 10.27 -11.98 -4.79
CA GLU A 173 9.12 -11.33 -4.17
C GLU A 173 9.04 -11.65 -2.69
N VAL A 174 8.79 -10.64 -1.87
CA VAL A 174 8.63 -10.76 -0.42
C VAL A 174 7.32 -10.09 0.04
N PRO A 175 6.62 -10.66 1.03
CA PRO A 175 5.40 -10.08 1.57
C PRO A 175 5.71 -8.99 2.61
N PHE A 176 5.10 -7.82 2.45
CA PHE A 176 5.06 -6.76 3.44
C PHE A 176 3.68 -6.70 4.10
N LYS A 177 3.65 -6.36 5.39
CA LYS A 177 2.42 -6.18 6.19
C LYS A 177 2.27 -4.72 6.60
N TYR A 178 1.09 -4.37 7.12
CA TYR A 178 0.76 -3.03 7.66
C TYR A 178 0.81 -1.91 6.60
N LEU A 179 0.50 -2.26 5.35
CA LEU A 179 0.31 -1.33 4.26
C LEU A 179 -1.18 -1.25 3.90
N CYS A 180 -1.60 -0.10 3.37
CA CYS A 180 -2.92 0.09 2.78
C CYS A 180 -2.80 0.92 1.50
N TRP A 181 -3.72 0.73 0.57
CA TRP A 181 -3.95 1.68 -0.51
C TRP A 181 -4.85 2.81 0.00
N LEU A 182 -4.23 3.96 0.26
CA LEU A 182 -4.93 5.19 0.61
C LEU A 182 -5.56 5.77 -0.66
N CYS A 183 -6.88 5.80 -0.69
CA CYS A 183 -7.67 6.24 -1.83
C CYS A 183 -8.35 7.57 -1.50
N CYS A 184 -8.14 8.61 -2.31
CA CYS A 184 -8.81 9.90 -2.13
C CYS A 184 -9.54 10.30 -3.41
N GLY A 185 -10.85 10.57 -3.30
CA GLY A 185 -11.67 11.03 -4.42
C GLY A 185 -11.98 9.98 -5.49
N VAL A 186 -11.62 8.71 -5.25
CA VAL A 186 -11.76 7.60 -6.21
C VAL A 186 -13.22 7.12 -6.31
N ARG A 187 -14.00 7.26 -5.23
CA ARG A 187 -15.41 6.85 -5.09
C ARG A 187 -15.62 5.34 -5.25
N LEU A 188 -14.85 4.57 -4.48
CA LEU A 188 -15.07 3.13 -4.29
C LEU A 188 -16.44 2.88 -3.65
N LYS A 189 -16.92 1.64 -3.76
CA LYS A 189 -18.24 1.21 -3.22
C LYS A 189 -18.36 1.33 -1.69
N ARG A 190 -17.23 1.30 -0.96
CA ARG A 190 -17.16 1.39 0.50
C ARG A 190 -15.91 2.17 0.89
N ASP A 191 -15.94 2.77 2.07
CA ASP A 191 -14.81 3.55 2.58
C ASP A 191 -13.69 2.67 3.14
N LEU A 192 -14.02 1.46 3.60
CA LEU A 192 -13.05 0.45 4.01
C LEU A 192 -13.31 -0.86 3.27
N ILE A 193 -12.29 -1.36 2.59
CA ILE A 193 -12.30 -2.65 1.89
C ILE A 193 -11.12 -3.46 2.42
N LEU A 194 -11.39 -4.66 2.91
CA LEU A 194 -10.36 -5.61 3.33
C LEU A 194 -10.20 -6.65 2.22
N ILE A 195 -8.96 -6.87 1.77
CA ILE A 195 -8.64 -7.90 0.78
C ILE A 195 -8.01 -9.08 1.52
N ASP A 196 -8.59 -10.26 1.36
CA ASP A 196 -8.05 -11.53 1.85
C ASP A 196 -6.96 -12.07 0.92
N ASP A 197 -6.13 -12.99 1.41
CA ASP A 197 -5.09 -13.60 0.57
C ASP A 197 -5.68 -14.74 -0.28
N ASP A 198 -5.27 -14.85 -1.54
CA ASP A 198 -5.70 -15.92 -2.45
C ASP A 198 -5.41 -17.33 -1.90
N ASP A 199 -4.37 -17.47 -1.07
CA ASP A 199 -3.99 -18.73 -0.43
C ASP A 199 -5.05 -19.23 0.58
N ASP A 200 -5.82 -18.31 1.19
CA ASP A 200 -6.86 -18.67 2.16
C ASP A 200 -8.19 -19.04 1.46
N ALA A 201 -8.42 -18.57 0.23
CA ALA A 201 -9.60 -18.91 -0.57
C ALA A 201 -9.57 -20.37 -1.06
N ALA A 202 -8.38 -20.90 -1.37
CA ALA A 202 -8.20 -22.29 -1.78
C ALA A 202 -8.28 -23.30 -0.61
N ALA A 203 -8.23 -22.83 0.64
CA ALA A 203 -8.37 -23.65 1.85
C ALA A 203 -9.80 -23.65 2.42
N ALA A 204 -10.71 -22.90 1.80
CA ALA A 204 -12.10 -22.76 2.22
C ALA A 204 -13.11 -23.54 1.34
N ASP A 205 -12.61 -24.26 0.32
CA ASP A 205 -13.37 -25.20 -0.53
C ASP A 205 -13.05 -26.67 -0.19
#